data_AF-A0AAV8YEH1-F1
#
_entry.id   AF-A0AAV8YEH1-F1
#
_cell.length_a   1.000
_cell.length_b   1.000
_cell.length_c   1.000
_cell.angle_alpha   90.00
_cell.angle_beta   90.00
_cell.angle_gamma   90.00
#
_symmetry.space_group_name_H-M   'P 1'
#
loop_
_entity.id
_entity.type
_entity.pdbx_description
1 polymer ?
#
loop_
_entity_poly.entity_id
_entity_poly.type
_entity_poly.pdbx_seq_one_letter_code
_entity_poly.pdbx_strand_id
1 'polypeptide(L)'
;MTKFKGRSSLKQYLPLKLIKRGIKVWERCDSLTRYAYDFDIFSGKDSTPVYPIDSALGERVVLKLASSIRTPDVTLVFDRFFKSVRLKNTSTFPIVETSVSNR
;
A
#
# COMPACT_ATOMS: atom_id res chain seq x y z
N MET A 1 2.51 7.30 -9.08
CA MET A 1 3.15 8.62 -8.83
C MET A 1 2.55 9.59 -9.81
N THR A 2 1.85 10.59 -9.31
CA THR A 2 1.16 11.59 -10.13
C THR A 2 2.08 12.79 -10.31
N LYS A 3 2.34 13.18 -11.57
CA LYS A 3 3.24 14.30 -11.89
C LYS A 3 2.69 15.58 -11.28
N PHE A 4 3.48 16.21 -10.42
CA PHE A 4 3.12 17.47 -9.79
C PHE A 4 4.36 18.37 -9.69
N LYS A 5 4.27 19.59 -10.24
CA LYS A 5 5.40 20.54 -10.31
C LYS A 5 5.32 21.66 -9.26
N GLY A 6 4.16 21.87 -8.63
CA GLY A 6 3.95 22.95 -7.67
C GLY A 6 4.70 22.79 -6.34
N ARG A 7 4.52 23.79 -5.46
CA ARG A 7 4.95 23.73 -4.06
C ARG A 7 3.88 23.03 -3.24
N SER A 8 4.20 21.86 -2.70
CA SER A 8 3.33 21.10 -1.79
C SER A 8 4.23 20.23 -0.90
N SER A 9 3.84 20.07 0.37
CA SER A 9 4.47 19.15 1.32
C SER A 9 4.27 17.68 0.94
N LEU A 10 3.23 17.36 0.17
CA LEU A 10 2.92 16.00 -0.29
C LEU A 10 3.86 15.52 -1.41
N LYS A 11 4.69 16.41 -1.96
CA LYS A 11 5.57 16.09 -3.08
C LYS A 11 6.72 15.18 -2.62
N GLN A 12 6.78 13.99 -3.21
CA GLN A 12 7.81 12.99 -2.95
C GLN A 12 8.83 12.92 -4.09
N TYR A 13 10.05 12.50 -3.77
CA TYR A 13 11.10 12.17 -4.72
C TYR A 13 11.39 10.66 -4.70
N LEU A 14 11.20 9.98 -5.84
CA LEU A 14 11.53 8.56 -6.02
C LEU A 14 12.47 8.43 -7.23
N PRO A 15 13.78 8.21 -7.03
CA PRO A 15 14.77 8.28 -8.11
C PRO A 15 14.61 7.19 -9.18
N LEU A 16 14.08 6.02 -8.80
CA LEU A 16 13.91 4.85 -9.67
C LEU A 16 12.58 4.86 -10.46
N LYS A 17 11.74 5.90 -10.33
CA LYS A 17 10.50 6.03 -11.11
C LYS A 17 10.71 6.93 -12.32
N LEU A 18 9.96 6.66 -13.41
CA LEU A 18 9.94 7.51 -14.61
C LEU A 18 9.61 8.97 -14.25
N ILE A 19 8.53 9.17 -13.49
CA ILE A 19 8.19 10.46 -12.87
C ILE A 19 8.84 10.51 -11.49
N LYS A 20 10.03 11.12 -11.42
CA LYS A 20 10.83 11.14 -10.18
C LYS A 20 10.26 12.02 -9.08
N ARG A 21 9.57 13.12 -9.42
CA ARG A 21 8.98 14.08 -8.46
C ARG A 21 7.48 14.20 -8.69
N GLY A 22 6.68 13.97 -7.65
CA GLY A 22 5.22 14.01 -7.76
C GLY A 22 4.51 13.66 -6.45
N ILE A 23 3.20 13.47 -6.52
CA ILE A 23 2.40 12.99 -5.38
C ILE A 23 2.36 11.46 -5.43
N LYS A 24 2.71 10.82 -4.31
CA LYS A 24 2.68 9.37 -4.18
C LYS A 24 1.28 8.94 -3.72
N VAL A 25 0.67 8.04 -4.49
CA VAL A 25 -0.64 7.44 -4.21
C VAL A 25 -0.44 5.92 -4.20
N TRP A 26 -1.05 5.27 -3.22
CA TRP A 26 -1.20 3.81 -3.13
C TRP A 26 -2.61 3.45 -3.53
N GLU A 27 -2.78 2.35 -4.27
CA GLU A 27 -4.07 1.99 -4.85
C GLU A 27 -4.29 0.49 -4.70
N ARG A 28 -5.53 0.10 -4.42
CA ARG A 28 -5.99 -1.28 -4.51
C ARG A 28 -6.83 -1.42 -5.76
N CYS A 29 -6.34 -2.25 -6.68
CA CYS A 29 -6.98 -2.46 -7.97
C CYS A 29 -7.32 -3.94 -8.18
N ASP A 30 -8.33 -4.17 -9.02
CA ASP A 30 -8.57 -5.49 -9.58
C ASP A 30 -7.41 -5.92 -10.48
N SER A 31 -6.99 -7.18 -10.35
CA SER A 31 -5.88 -7.73 -11.13
C SER A 31 -6.26 -7.96 -12.59
N LEU A 32 -7.53 -8.29 -12.87
CA LEU A 32 -8.00 -8.62 -14.20
C LEU A 32 -8.43 -7.36 -14.98
N THR A 33 -9.35 -6.59 -14.42
CA THR A 33 -9.95 -5.42 -15.09
C THR A 33 -9.13 -4.15 -14.91
N ARG A 34 -8.18 -4.12 -13.97
CA ARG A 34 -7.40 -2.93 -13.56
C ARG A 34 -8.26 -1.82 -12.94
N TYR A 35 -9.49 -2.13 -12.55
CA TYR A 35 -10.36 -1.16 -11.89
C TYR A 35 -9.81 -0.80 -10.49
N ALA A 36 -9.68 0.49 -10.19
CA ALA A 36 -9.23 0.96 -8.88
C ALA A 36 -10.43 1.04 -7.92
N TYR A 37 -10.40 0.23 -6.85
CA TYR A 37 -11.47 0.21 -5.86
C TYR A 37 -11.27 1.23 -4.74
N ASP A 38 -10.02 1.43 -4.34
CA ASP A 38 -9.67 2.27 -3.21
C ASP A 38 -8.24 2.80 -3.35
N PHE A 39 -7.97 3.94 -2.74
CA PHE A 39 -6.65 4.57 -2.79
C PHE A 39 -6.33 5.37 -1.53
N ASP A 40 -5.03 5.52 -1.27
CA ASP A 40 -4.50 6.29 -0.15
C ASP A 40 -3.36 7.20 -0.60
N ILE A 41 -3.41 8.47 -0.18
CA ILE A 41 -2.42 9.48 -0.54
C ILE A 41 -1.34 9.50 0.54
N PHE A 42 -0.08 9.36 0.15
CA PHE A 42 1.01 9.46 1.11
C PHE A 42 1.24 10.93 1.51
N SER A 43 0.88 11.25 2.75
CA SER A 43 1.03 12.57 3.36
C SER A 43 2.22 12.72 4.30
N GLY A 44 3.07 11.69 4.43
CA GLY A 44 4.21 11.69 5.34
C GLY A 44 3.90 10.92 6.62
N LYS A 45 4.20 11.52 7.78
CA LYS A 45 3.95 10.91 9.09
C LYS A 45 2.52 11.24 9.54
N ASP A 46 1.76 10.21 9.90
CA ASP A 46 0.43 10.38 10.47
C ASP A 46 0.53 10.95 11.89
N SER A 47 -0.27 11.98 12.20
CA SER A 47 -0.35 12.56 13.55
C SER A 47 -1.21 11.71 14.49
N THR A 48 -2.23 11.03 13.94
CA THR A 48 -3.17 10.18 14.68
C THR A 48 -3.29 8.82 13.98
N PRO A 49 -2.42 7.86 14.31
CA PRO A 49 -2.43 6.57 13.63
C PRO A 49 -3.63 5.73 14.11
N VAL A 50 -4.45 5.27 13.15
CA VAL A 50 -5.58 4.35 13.41
C VAL A 50 -5.08 2.94 13.77
N TYR A 51 -3.92 2.56 13.25
CA TYR A 51 -3.27 1.27 13.50
C TYR A 51 -2.09 1.44 14.47
N PRO A 52 -1.64 0.37 15.15
CA PRO A 52 -0.56 0.45 16.14
C PRO A 52 0.68 1.17 15.59
N ILE A 53 1.29 2.03 16.40
CA ILE A 53 2.47 2.83 16.01
C ILE A 53 3.62 1.94 15.54
N ASP A 54 3.75 0.75 16.15
CA ASP A 54 4.81 -0.22 15.86
C ASP A 54 4.61 -0.99 14.55
N SER A 55 3.48 -0.78 13.86
CA SER A 55 3.26 -1.39 12.55
C SER A 55 4.18 -0.78 11.48
N ALA A 56 4.56 -1.57 10.48
CA ALA A 56 5.26 -1.05 9.33
C ALA A 56 4.32 -0.18 8.47
N LEU A 57 4.87 0.81 7.76
CA LEU A 57 4.06 1.68 6.88
C LEU A 57 3.29 0.88 5.82
N GLY A 58 3.94 -0.11 5.19
CA GLY A 58 3.30 -0.97 4.20
C GLY A 58 2.12 -1.76 4.75
N GLU A 59 2.26 -2.29 5.97
CA GLU A 59 1.20 -3.02 6.68
C GLU A 59 -0.04 -2.14 6.91
N ARG A 60 0.16 -0.90 7.40
CA ARG A 60 -0.95 0.04 7.61
C ARG A 60 -1.71 0.35 6.32
N VAL A 61 -0.97 0.56 5.23
CA VAL A 61 -1.58 0.87 3.93
C VAL A 61 -2.41 -0.30 3.44
N VAL A 62 -1.93 -1.54 3.55
CA VAL A 62 -2.69 -2.73 3.15
C VAL A 62 -3.95 -2.86 3.99
N LEU A 63 -3.86 -2.77 5.32
CA LEU A 63 -5.02 -2.88 6.21
C LEU A 63 -6.07 -1.79 5.91
N LYS A 64 -5.63 -0.56 5.66
CA LYS A 64 -6.51 0.56 5.31
C LYS A 64 -7.24 0.30 4.00
N LEU A 65 -6.51 -0.04 2.93
CA LEU A 65 -7.11 -0.31 1.61
C LEU A 65 -7.98 -1.57 1.60
N ALA A 66 -7.68 -2.55 2.45
CA ALA A 66 -8.46 -3.77 2.60
C ALA A 66 -9.74 -3.55 3.43
N SER A 67 -9.81 -2.49 4.25
CA SER A 67 -10.98 -2.21 5.09
C SER A 67 -12.26 -1.95 4.29
N SER A 68 -12.14 -1.50 3.04
CA SER A 68 -13.28 -1.29 2.13
C SER A 68 -13.80 -2.58 1.47
N ILE A 69 -13.10 -3.72 1.65
CA ILE A 69 -13.52 -5.02 1.12
C ILE A 69 -14.59 -5.60 2.04
N ARG A 70 -15.78 -5.88 1.47
CA ARG A 70 -16.92 -6.39 2.22
C ARG A 70 -16.98 -7.91 2.28
N THR A 71 -16.49 -8.57 1.23
CA THR A 71 -16.57 -10.02 1.06
C THR A 71 -15.17 -10.64 1.06
N PRO A 72 -14.93 -11.73 1.79
CA PRO A 72 -13.63 -12.41 1.84
C PRO A 72 -13.40 -13.35 0.67
N ASP A 73 -13.94 -13.03 -0.52
CA ASP A 73 -13.80 -13.79 -1.76
C ASP A 73 -12.60 -13.33 -2.61
N VAL A 74 -11.75 -12.48 -2.02
CA VAL A 74 -10.60 -11.88 -2.69
C VAL A 74 -9.29 -12.28 -2.06
N THR A 75 -8.28 -12.39 -2.91
CA THR A 75 -6.91 -12.70 -2.51
C THR A 75 -6.04 -11.47 -2.70
N LEU A 76 -5.31 -11.09 -1.66
CA LEU A 76 -4.42 -9.93 -1.68
C LEU A 76 -3.07 -10.30 -2.29
N VAL A 77 -2.60 -9.47 -3.21
CA VAL A 77 -1.29 -9.61 -3.87
C VAL A 77 -0.59 -8.25 -3.87
N PHE A 78 0.66 -8.20 -3.42
CA PHE A 78 1.42 -6.97 -3.33
C PHE A 78 2.94 -7.18 -3.36
N ASP A 79 3.66 -6.09 -3.63
CA ASP A 79 5.13 -5.98 -3.58
C ASP A 79 5.68 -6.27 -2.18
N ARG A 80 6.93 -6.73 -2.12
CA ARG A 80 7.80 -6.78 -0.93
C ARG A 80 7.67 -5.57 -0.01
N PHE A 81 7.55 -4.34 -0.53
CA PHE A 81 7.36 -3.15 0.32
C PHE A 81 6.18 -3.26 1.30
N PHE A 82 5.13 -3.97 0.92
CA PHE A 82 3.91 -4.16 1.71
C PHE A 82 3.90 -5.48 2.50
N LYS A 83 4.93 -6.31 2.36
CA LYS A 83 5.02 -7.61 3.05
C LYS A 83 5.49 -7.42 4.50
N SER A 84 4.81 -8.09 5.42
CA SER A 84 5.12 -8.15 6.85
C SER A 84 4.65 -9.49 7.40
N VAL A 85 5.45 -10.11 8.28
CA VAL A 85 5.06 -11.35 8.98
C VAL A 85 3.82 -11.11 9.85
N ARG A 86 3.75 -9.94 10.50
CA ARG A 86 2.60 -9.55 11.31
C ARG A 86 1.35 -9.42 10.45
N LEU A 87 1.45 -8.78 9.28
CA LEU A 87 0.33 -8.65 8.34
C LEU A 87 -0.23 -10.02 7.93
N LYS A 88 0.64 -10.99 7.63
CA LYS A 88 0.21 -12.34 7.26
C LYS A 88 -0.58 -13.03 8.38
N ASN A 89 -0.13 -12.88 9.62
CA ASN A 89 -0.75 -13.54 10.77
C ASN A 89 -2.05 -12.85 11.23
N THR A 90 -2.21 -11.55 10.96
CA THR A 90 -3.35 -10.76 11.40
C THR A 90 -4.43 -10.58 10.31
N SER A 91 -4.07 -10.68 9.03
CA SER A 91 -5.00 -10.49 7.92
C SER A 91 -6.07 -11.57 7.88
N THR A 92 -7.34 -11.16 7.75
CA THR A 92 -8.48 -12.04 7.48
C THR A 92 -8.49 -12.55 6.03
N PHE A 93 -7.84 -11.83 5.12
CA PHE A 93 -7.81 -12.17 3.69
C PHE A 93 -6.62 -13.08 3.38
N PRO A 94 -6.80 -14.07 2.47
CA PRO A 94 -5.68 -14.84 1.94
C PRO A 94 -4.70 -13.92 1.21
N ILE A 95 -3.41 -14.09 1.47
CA ILE A 95 -2.32 -13.33 0.86
C ILE A 95 -1.48 -14.27 0.02
N VAL A 96 -1.24 -13.94 -1.25
CA VAL A 96 -0.33 -14.72 -2.11
C VAL A 96 1.09 -14.27 -1.85
N GLU A 97 1.93 -15.22 -1.44
CA GLU A 97 3.36 -15.01 -1.27
C GLU A 97 4.15 -15.86 -2.26
N THR A 98 5.12 -15.25 -2.92
CA THR A 98 6.28 -15.97 -3.44
C THR A 98 7.19 -16.27 -2.25
N SER A 99 7.21 -17.52 -1.79
CA SER A 99 8.26 -17.98 -0.88
C SER A 99 9.59 -17.84 -1.61
N VAL A 100 10.38 -16.84 -1.23
CA VAL A 100 11.82 -16.97 -1.44
C VAL A 100 12.25 -17.91 -0.32
N SER A 101 12.34 -19.21 -0.65
CA SER A 101 13.18 -20.14 0.11
C SER A 101 14.50 -19.42 0.34
N ASN A 102 14.83 -19.14 1.60
CA ASN A 102 16.12 -18.57 1.96
C ASN A 102 17.19 -19.48 1.33
N ARG A 103 17.93 -18.96 0.35
CA ARG A 103 19.24 -19.49 -0.01
C ARG A 103 20.27 -18.90 0.94
#